data_AF-A0AAN7TNL9-F1
#
_entry.id   AF-A0AAN7TNL9-F1
#
_cell.length_a   1.000
_cell.length_b   1.000
_cell.length_c   1.000
_cell.angle_alpha   90.00
_cell.angle_beta   90.00
_cell.angle_gamma   90.00
#
_symmetry.space_group_name_H-M   'P 1'
#
loop_
_entity.id
_entity.type
_entity.pdbx_description
1 polymer ?
#
loop_
_entity_poly.entity_id
_entity_poly.type
_entity_poly.pdbx_seq_one_letter_code
_entity_poly.pdbx_strand_id
1 'polypeptide(L)'
;MRDRRNTSLSVSSTSSSTITTTSEPLVTLQEKRCEIAPPLSPTLPSPVTKENRARSSRYTRSMVLRFLLSACLLVLVCRTLGAWFMLRRDSTPNIGSSSDDSTSGPDLPDHATALAVSDAFGTFTWTVSIPYNATFPLKSKQYTDLCEEGELLQKKLRQDSRLGPLTGIRRKPSYYTVDKTFLDVGEAEASGILPPASDIPNDVCTSSLTFLLETEDASLGKSLLMLWLSYGLAKKEGRSFFVDDTRWPYGSYASFFMPIPDQHCSLPPSHHRVPFPHQAKHLVVSTVTAPWTFGALFDREFSATGHDHHKGIYDLVRIGYEDLFHLTDSDDAYVNTRTTSLGHDAAAHGGSVVGMHIRRGDLHPLEYQYSRDYLPHSRYGDAAKTLLRELLPPRGHDSVVPNKPEDFSSLLSFINSPLLLASDDPDIISSPELSSALSPFTAQKAQERIQLATKATLDLTTPKQSLREPGSAYMKHIDENSGWEGGFYPALFYSIGSLDKSGPDAEPDSVIPEQALRMRELLGRAYLLDLAVLGQSDGVVCAVSSAGCRVLGVMLGWEKVVVGRWVNVDDRRGWGWR
;
A
#
# COMPACT_ATOMS: atom_id res chain seq x y z
N MET A 1 -11.30 -27.24 26.33
CA MET A 1 -9.94 -27.06 26.86
C MET A 1 -9.27 -28.42 26.99
N ARG A 2 -8.45 -28.77 25.99
CA ARG A 2 -7.47 -29.86 26.05
C ARG A 2 -6.21 -29.29 25.43
N ASP A 3 -5.14 -29.34 26.20
CA ASP A 3 -3.83 -28.79 25.89
C ASP A 3 -3.32 -29.29 24.54
N ARG A 4 -3.19 -28.38 23.57
CA ARG A 4 -2.30 -28.58 22.42
C ARG A 4 -0.87 -28.34 22.92
N ARG A 5 -0.20 -29.44 23.26
CA ARG A 5 1.24 -29.45 23.49
C ARG A 5 1.94 -29.18 22.17
N ASN A 6 2.65 -28.05 22.15
CA ASN A 6 3.79 -27.69 21.33
C ASN A 6 4.41 -28.85 20.53
N THR A 7 4.23 -28.81 19.21
CA THR A 7 5.23 -29.32 18.27
C THR A 7 6.19 -28.16 17.99
N SER A 8 7.47 -28.48 18.05
CA SER A 8 8.61 -27.57 18.06
C SER A 8 8.67 -26.61 16.87
N LEU A 9 8.38 -25.34 17.13
CA LEU A 9 8.99 -24.22 16.42
C LEU A 9 10.16 -23.72 17.28
N SER A 10 11.35 -24.26 17.03
CA SER A 10 12.59 -23.71 17.56
C SER A 10 13.20 -22.76 16.55
N VAL A 11 12.96 -21.46 16.72
CA VAL A 11 13.89 -20.40 16.32
C VAL A 11 14.02 -19.47 17.52
N SER A 12 15.06 -19.70 18.32
CA SER A 12 15.51 -18.73 19.31
C SER A 12 16.56 -17.84 18.66
N SER A 13 16.26 -16.56 18.53
CA SER A 13 17.26 -15.51 18.39
C SER A 13 17.12 -14.56 19.58
N THR A 14 17.93 -14.80 20.60
CA THR A 14 18.26 -13.81 21.62
C THR A 14 19.22 -12.79 21.02
N SER A 15 18.73 -11.58 20.76
CA SER A 15 19.57 -10.38 20.66
C SER A 15 18.99 -9.32 21.58
N SER A 16 19.64 -9.15 22.72
CA SER A 16 19.42 -8.08 23.68
C SER A 16 19.83 -6.74 23.08
N SER A 17 18.98 -5.74 23.16
CA SER A 17 19.39 -4.33 23.15
C SER A 17 18.64 -3.58 24.24
N THR A 18 19.42 -3.24 25.24
CA THR A 18 19.15 -2.46 26.45
C THR A 18 18.50 -1.12 26.09
N ILE A 19 17.33 -0.82 26.68
CA ILE A 19 16.77 0.53 26.71
C ILE A 19 16.79 0.99 28.16
N THR A 20 17.63 1.99 28.42
CA THR A 20 17.71 2.71 29.68
C THR A 20 16.55 3.71 29.76
N THR A 21 15.74 3.52 30.78
CA THR A 21 14.66 4.40 31.24
C THR A 21 15.21 5.68 31.86
N THR A 22 14.61 6.83 31.54
CA THR A 22 14.50 7.97 32.45
C THR A 22 13.04 8.43 32.54
N SER A 23 12.57 8.35 33.77
CA SER A 23 11.32 8.77 34.41
C SER A 23 11.10 10.30 34.32
N GLU A 24 9.89 10.87 34.33
CA GLU A 24 8.87 10.98 35.41
C GLU A 24 7.65 11.81 34.86
N PRO A 25 6.61 12.20 35.64
CA PRO A 25 5.56 11.33 36.16
C PRO A 25 4.13 11.85 35.84
N LEU A 26 3.18 10.94 36.08
CA LEU A 26 1.73 11.07 35.98
C LEU A 26 1.15 11.92 37.13
N VAL A 27 0.21 12.83 36.86
CA VAL A 27 -0.77 13.32 37.85
C VAL A 27 -2.18 13.29 37.26
N THR A 28 -3.08 12.82 38.11
CA THR A 28 -4.43 12.29 37.93
C THR A 28 -5.56 13.32 37.88
N LEU A 29 -6.68 12.90 37.25
CA LEU A 29 -8.10 13.11 37.61
C LEU A 29 -8.61 14.54 37.89
N GLN A 30 -9.59 15.02 37.10
CA GLN A 30 -10.96 15.22 37.60
C GLN A 30 -11.99 15.61 36.54
N GLU A 31 -13.18 15.09 36.77
CA GLU A 31 -14.48 15.21 36.11
C GLU A 31 -15.26 16.43 36.64
N LYS A 32 -15.99 17.19 35.80
CA LYS A 32 -17.39 17.67 36.00
C LYS A 32 -17.84 18.87 35.13
N ARG A 33 -19.17 18.85 34.90
CA ARG A 33 -20.11 19.68 34.13
C ARG A 33 -20.38 21.12 34.63
N CYS A 34 -21.13 21.85 33.79
CA CYS A 34 -22.08 22.98 34.02
C CYS A 34 -21.45 24.39 34.08
N GLU A 35 -22.09 25.52 33.77
CA GLU A 35 -23.29 25.94 33.02
C GLU A 35 -23.23 27.50 32.96
N ILE A 36 -23.62 28.08 31.82
CA ILE A 36 -24.31 29.36 31.51
C ILE A 36 -24.39 30.55 32.53
N ALA A 37 -23.79 31.70 32.12
CA ALA A 37 -24.18 33.16 32.15
C ALA A 37 -24.53 33.92 33.48
N PRO A 38 -24.44 35.29 33.62
CA PRO A 38 -25.22 36.31 32.84
C PRO A 38 -24.53 37.75 32.71
N PRO A 39 -25.19 38.94 32.53
CA PRO A 39 -24.89 39.93 31.46
C PRO A 39 -24.54 41.39 31.91
N LEU A 40 -24.48 42.32 30.92
CA LEU A 40 -23.98 43.73 30.85
C LEU A 40 -24.79 44.88 31.54
N SER A 41 -24.09 46.03 31.80
CA SER A 41 -24.45 47.49 31.55
C SER A 41 -24.24 48.47 32.76
N PRO A 42 -24.24 49.85 32.69
CA PRO A 42 -23.91 50.89 31.63
C PRO A 42 -23.25 52.28 32.06
N THR A 43 -22.89 53.14 31.05
CA THR A 43 -22.92 54.67 30.89
C THR A 43 -22.07 55.70 31.73
N LEU A 44 -21.07 56.48 31.19
CA LEU A 44 -20.98 57.87 30.55
C LEU A 44 -20.75 59.09 31.53
N PRO A 45 -20.26 60.33 31.17
CA PRO A 45 -19.69 60.95 29.92
C PRO A 45 -18.42 61.88 30.07
N SER A 46 -18.08 62.65 29.00
CA SER A 46 -16.88 63.51 28.72
C SER A 46 -16.97 65.03 29.04
N PRO A 47 -15.86 65.80 28.93
CA PRO A 47 -15.94 67.15 28.32
C PRO A 47 -14.82 67.51 27.30
N VAL A 48 -15.11 68.61 26.58
CA VAL A 48 -14.50 69.18 25.35
C VAL A 48 -13.77 70.50 25.65
N THR A 49 -12.70 70.84 24.89
CA THR A 49 -12.39 72.17 24.27
C THR A 49 -11.21 71.99 23.26
N LYS A 50 -11.34 72.22 21.93
CA LYS A 50 -11.16 73.47 21.12
C LYS A 50 -9.85 74.25 21.42
N GLU A 51 -8.99 74.75 20.52
CA GLU A 51 -8.95 74.99 19.05
C GLU A 51 -7.53 75.52 18.64
N ASN A 52 -7.24 75.64 17.33
CA ASN A 52 -6.26 76.56 16.65
C ASN A 52 -4.88 76.09 16.08
N ARG A 53 -4.92 75.59 14.83
CA ARG A 53 -4.28 76.02 13.55
C ARG A 53 -2.85 76.63 13.41
N ALA A 54 -2.01 75.87 12.64
CA ALA A 54 -1.02 76.18 11.56
C ALA A 54 0.22 77.09 11.83
N ARG A 55 1.47 76.79 11.41
CA ARG A 55 2.02 76.58 10.04
C ARG A 55 3.52 76.17 10.07
N SER A 56 3.96 75.54 8.97
CA SER A 56 5.30 75.63 8.32
C SER A 56 6.47 74.68 8.68
N SER A 57 6.90 73.99 7.61
CA SER A 57 8.29 73.64 7.21
C SER A 57 8.62 72.15 7.08
N ARG A 58 8.21 71.58 5.93
CA ARG A 58 8.83 70.42 5.27
C ARG A 58 10.13 70.91 4.63
N TYR A 59 11.28 70.23 4.83
CA TYR A 59 12.17 69.75 3.74
C TYR A 59 13.52 69.14 4.19
N THR A 60 14.00 69.38 5.42
CA THR A 60 15.39 69.00 5.79
C THR A 60 15.53 67.64 6.49
N ARG A 61 14.45 67.04 7.02
CA ARG A 61 14.52 65.71 7.69
C ARG A 61 14.54 64.51 6.73
N SER A 62 14.12 64.67 5.47
CA SER A 62 14.06 63.55 4.51
C SER A 62 15.43 63.20 3.90
N MET A 63 16.33 64.17 3.72
CA MET A 63 17.68 63.89 3.19
C MET A 63 18.57 63.14 4.19
N VAL A 64 18.48 63.46 5.47
CA VAL A 64 19.28 62.80 6.53
C VAL A 64 18.93 61.32 6.65
N LEU A 65 17.64 60.98 6.54
CA LEU A 65 17.20 59.58 6.58
C LEU A 65 17.69 58.77 5.37
N ARG A 66 17.74 59.38 4.18
CA ARG A 66 18.23 58.72 2.96
C ARG A 66 19.75 58.49 3.01
N PHE A 67 20.50 59.44 3.57
CA PHE A 67 21.94 59.28 3.78
C PHE A 67 22.24 58.16 4.79
N LEU A 68 21.51 58.12 5.90
CA LEU A 68 21.65 57.06 6.91
C LEU A 68 21.31 55.67 6.34
N LEU A 69 20.27 55.56 5.52
CA LEU A 69 19.93 54.30 4.85
C LEU A 69 21.02 53.86 3.86
N SER A 70 21.60 54.79 3.08
CA SER A 70 22.69 54.46 2.15
C SER A 70 23.98 54.04 2.87
N ALA A 71 24.31 54.70 3.98
CA ALA A 71 25.48 54.36 4.79
C ALA A 71 25.31 53.00 5.46
N CYS A 72 24.10 52.67 5.91
CA CYS A 72 23.80 51.35 6.49
C CYS A 72 23.89 50.24 5.44
N LEU A 73 23.44 50.51 4.20
CA LEU A 73 23.53 49.57 3.09
C LEU A 73 24.99 49.35 2.65
N LEU A 74 25.82 50.41 2.65
CA LEU A 74 27.26 50.32 2.36
C LEU A 74 28.00 49.50 3.42
N VAL A 75 27.67 49.67 4.71
CA VAL A 75 28.25 48.87 5.81
C VAL A 75 27.83 47.41 5.71
N LEU A 76 26.58 47.11 5.33
CA LEU A 76 26.11 45.75 5.07
C LEU A 76 26.87 45.11 3.91
N VAL A 77 27.03 45.81 2.80
CA VAL A 77 27.79 45.32 1.64
C VAL A 77 29.25 45.06 2.02
N CYS A 78 29.91 45.98 2.72
CA CYS A 78 31.28 45.79 3.19
C CYS A 78 31.42 44.64 4.19
N ARG A 79 30.44 44.39 5.07
CA ARG A 79 30.44 43.23 5.96
C ARG A 79 30.22 41.92 5.21
N THR A 80 29.35 41.91 4.19
CA THR A 80 29.14 40.71 3.36
C THR A 80 30.37 40.39 2.51
N LEU A 81 31.05 41.40 1.94
CA LEU A 81 32.30 41.23 1.20
C LEU A 81 33.47 40.82 2.11
N GLY A 82 33.57 41.37 3.32
CA GLY A 82 34.57 40.97 4.32
C GLY A 82 34.37 39.55 4.86
N ALA A 83 33.12 39.11 5.05
CA ALA A 83 32.81 37.73 5.40
C ALA A 83 33.10 36.76 4.24
N TRP A 84 32.85 37.17 3.00
CA TRP A 84 33.19 36.39 1.81
C TRP A 84 34.70 36.17 1.66
N PHE A 85 35.51 37.15 2.08
CA PHE A 85 36.97 37.06 2.05
C PHE A 85 37.56 36.16 3.18
N MET A 86 36.87 36.00 4.31
CA MET A 86 37.30 35.16 5.44
C MET A 86 36.78 33.71 5.39
N LEU A 87 35.64 33.43 4.73
CA LEU A 87 35.14 32.05 4.54
C LEU A 87 35.84 31.31 3.37
N ARG A 88 36.77 31.96 2.67
CA ARG A 88 37.68 31.35 1.70
C ARG A 88 38.87 30.63 2.36
N ARG A 89 38.70 30.16 3.60
CA ARG A 89 39.72 29.43 4.36
C ARG A 89 39.19 28.05 4.73
N ASP A 90 39.53 27.10 3.87
CA ASP A 90 39.69 25.66 4.09
C ASP A 90 38.69 24.98 5.04
N SER A 91 37.71 24.32 4.44
CA SER A 91 37.10 23.13 5.02
C SER A 91 36.86 22.15 3.88
N THR A 92 37.89 21.36 3.58
CA THR A 92 37.76 20.09 2.86
C THR A 92 36.95 19.14 3.73
N PRO A 93 35.77 18.66 3.31
CA PRO A 93 35.09 17.60 4.04
C PRO A 93 35.83 16.29 3.77
N ASN A 94 36.46 15.74 4.81
CA ASN A 94 36.91 14.35 4.84
C ASN A 94 35.65 13.47 4.76
N ILE A 95 35.33 12.99 3.56
CA ILE A 95 34.42 11.86 3.37
C ILE A 95 35.30 10.63 3.53
N GLY A 96 35.03 9.84 4.56
CA GLY A 96 35.68 8.55 4.77
C GLY A 96 35.35 7.63 3.61
N SER A 97 36.23 7.58 2.62
CA SER A 97 36.40 6.45 1.73
C SER A 97 37.04 5.34 2.54
N SER A 98 36.28 4.29 2.85
CA SER A 98 36.86 3.01 3.21
C SER A 98 37.42 2.35 1.96
N SER A 99 38.59 2.80 1.50
CA SER A 99 39.59 2.05 0.71
C SER A 99 40.53 3.03 0.01
N ASP A 100 41.80 3.04 0.43
CA ASP A 100 42.92 3.58 -0.33
C ASP A 100 43.02 2.85 -1.69
N ASP A 101 43.05 3.57 -2.81
CA ASP A 101 44.24 3.72 -3.66
C ASP A 101 43.92 4.67 -4.83
N SER A 102 44.85 5.55 -5.15
CA SER A 102 44.68 6.57 -6.19
C SER A 102 45.30 6.07 -7.49
N THR A 103 44.50 5.44 -8.35
CA THR A 103 44.89 5.15 -9.74
C THR A 103 43.73 5.42 -10.70
N SER A 104 43.89 6.49 -11.47
CA SER A 104 43.22 6.83 -12.75
C SER A 104 42.18 5.84 -13.33
N GLY A 105 40.92 6.16 -13.09
CA GLY A 105 39.67 5.55 -13.59
C GLY A 105 38.62 5.68 -12.48
N PRO A 106 37.34 6.03 -12.74
CA PRO A 106 36.34 5.96 -11.67
C PRO A 106 36.12 4.47 -11.35
N ASP A 107 36.74 3.97 -10.28
CA ASP A 107 36.46 2.65 -9.73
C ASP A 107 35.00 2.65 -9.25
N LEU A 108 34.12 2.27 -10.18
CA LEU A 108 32.70 2.12 -9.92
C LEU A 108 32.51 0.87 -9.06
N PRO A 109 31.67 0.94 -8.02
CA PRO A 109 31.41 -0.21 -7.17
C PRO A 109 30.76 -1.35 -7.96
N ASP A 110 31.16 -2.58 -7.61
CA ASP A 110 30.65 -3.82 -8.21
C ASP A 110 29.20 -4.17 -7.77
N HIS A 111 28.54 -3.29 -7.03
CA HIS A 111 27.18 -3.45 -6.55
C HIS A 111 26.35 -2.19 -6.77
N ALA A 112 25.03 -2.34 -6.78
CA ALA A 112 24.11 -1.22 -6.94
C ALA A 112 24.21 -0.27 -5.73
N THR A 113 24.51 1.00 -5.96
CA THR A 113 24.63 2.02 -4.89
C THR A 113 24.34 3.43 -5.42
N ALA A 114 23.95 4.33 -4.51
CA ALA A 114 23.83 5.75 -4.81
C ALA A 114 25.19 6.46 -4.64
N LEU A 115 25.63 7.21 -5.65
CA LEU A 115 26.94 7.83 -5.72
C LEU A 115 26.85 9.35 -5.74
N ALA A 116 27.73 10.02 -4.98
CA ALA A 116 27.96 11.45 -5.14
C ALA A 116 29.00 11.68 -6.26
N VAL A 117 28.67 12.56 -7.19
CA VAL A 117 29.49 12.87 -8.36
C VAL A 117 29.69 14.37 -8.47
N SER A 118 30.88 14.80 -8.86
CA SER A 118 31.15 16.19 -9.25
C SER A 118 31.07 16.37 -10.76
N ASP A 119 30.28 17.33 -11.21
CA ASP A 119 30.33 17.80 -12.60
C ASP A 119 31.70 18.45 -12.92
N ALA A 120 32.04 18.58 -14.20
CA ALA A 120 33.24 19.26 -14.68
C ALA A 120 33.36 20.71 -14.16
N PHE A 121 32.24 21.32 -13.80
CA PHE A 121 32.16 22.67 -13.20
C PHE A 121 32.30 22.69 -11.67
N GLY A 122 32.54 21.54 -11.03
CA GLY A 122 32.75 21.41 -9.57
C GLY A 122 31.47 21.46 -8.74
N THR A 123 30.29 21.33 -9.36
CA THR A 123 29.02 21.17 -8.64
C THR A 123 28.82 19.72 -8.23
N PHE A 124 28.50 19.49 -6.96
CA PHE A 124 28.20 18.16 -6.44
C PHE A 124 26.74 17.78 -6.71
N THR A 125 26.56 16.71 -7.46
CA THR A 125 25.29 16.03 -7.71
C THR A 125 25.36 14.60 -7.19
N TRP A 126 24.26 13.87 -7.24
CA TRP A 126 24.24 12.43 -6.95
C TRP A 126 23.49 11.68 -8.04
N THR A 127 23.89 10.44 -8.30
CA THR A 127 23.26 9.53 -9.26
C THR A 127 23.21 8.12 -8.69
N VAL A 128 22.65 7.18 -9.43
CA VAL A 128 22.60 5.76 -9.07
C VAL A 128 23.44 4.97 -10.05
N SER A 129 24.34 4.14 -9.53
CA SER A 129 25.13 3.20 -10.35
C SER A 129 24.61 1.79 -10.11
N ILE A 130 24.15 1.13 -11.18
CA ILE A 130 23.80 -0.28 -11.18
C ILE A 130 24.73 -0.97 -12.18
N PRO A 131 25.55 -1.94 -11.73
CA PRO A 131 26.44 -2.69 -12.62
C PRO A 131 25.69 -3.41 -13.75
N TYR A 132 26.25 -3.47 -14.95
CA TYR A 132 25.63 -4.16 -16.10
C TYR A 132 25.46 -5.66 -15.91
N ASN A 133 26.29 -6.28 -15.07
CA ASN A 133 26.22 -7.69 -14.71
C ASN A 133 25.23 -7.96 -13.56
N ALA A 134 24.60 -6.92 -12.98
CA ALA A 134 23.61 -7.09 -11.94
C ALA A 134 22.37 -7.80 -12.49
N THR A 135 21.84 -8.75 -11.73
CA THR A 135 20.58 -9.40 -12.07
C THR A 135 19.43 -8.41 -11.94
N PHE A 136 18.44 -8.53 -12.82
CA PHE A 136 17.19 -7.80 -12.68
C PHE A 136 16.03 -8.78 -12.43
N PRO A 137 15.10 -8.47 -11.52
CA PRO A 137 15.14 -7.33 -10.59
C PRO A 137 16.25 -7.47 -9.53
N LEU A 138 16.69 -6.35 -8.92
CA LEU A 138 17.59 -6.39 -7.76
C LEU A 138 16.87 -7.02 -6.55
N LYS A 139 17.60 -7.53 -5.55
CA LYS A 139 17.00 -8.08 -4.32
C LYS A 139 16.30 -6.97 -3.51
N SER A 140 15.24 -7.31 -2.77
CA SER A 140 14.50 -6.37 -1.89
C SER A 140 15.42 -5.45 -1.09
N LYS A 141 16.41 -6.04 -0.41
CA LYS A 141 17.38 -5.29 0.40
C LYS A 141 18.17 -4.26 -0.41
N GLN A 142 18.60 -4.61 -1.62
CA GLN A 142 19.37 -3.69 -2.48
C GLN A 142 18.51 -2.50 -2.91
N TYR A 143 17.22 -2.71 -3.17
CA TYR A 143 16.31 -1.59 -3.45
C TYR A 143 16.10 -0.68 -2.24
N THR A 144 15.97 -1.25 -1.03
CA THR A 144 15.92 -0.47 0.22
C THR A 144 17.18 0.36 0.40
N ASP A 145 18.35 -0.27 0.28
CA ASP A 145 19.66 0.36 0.47
C ASP A 145 19.83 1.53 -0.52
N LEU A 146 19.47 1.34 -1.80
CA LEU A 146 19.49 2.41 -2.81
C LEU A 146 18.62 3.62 -2.44
N CYS A 147 17.42 3.38 -1.92
CA CYS A 147 16.51 4.46 -1.51
C CYS A 147 17.04 5.21 -0.27
N GLU A 148 17.52 4.48 0.73
CA GLU A 148 18.07 5.06 1.96
C GLU A 148 19.34 5.87 1.68
N GLU A 149 20.29 5.31 0.91
CA GLU A 149 21.50 6.00 0.48
C GLU A 149 21.19 7.27 -0.34
N GLY A 150 20.25 7.17 -1.29
CA GLY A 150 19.80 8.29 -2.10
C GLY A 150 19.18 9.41 -1.26
N GLU A 151 18.35 9.07 -0.27
CA GLU A 151 17.75 10.04 0.65
C GLU A 151 18.82 10.74 1.51
N LEU A 152 19.81 9.98 2.02
CA LEU A 152 20.94 10.52 2.77
C LEU A 152 21.76 11.49 1.92
N LEU A 153 22.09 11.13 0.68
CA LEU A 153 22.84 11.98 -0.26
C LEU A 153 22.05 13.24 -0.63
N GLN A 154 20.77 13.10 -0.97
CA GLN A 154 19.90 14.24 -1.25
C GLN A 154 19.87 15.21 -0.07
N LYS A 155 19.69 14.71 1.16
CA LYS A 155 19.66 15.55 2.36
C LYS A 155 20.99 16.27 2.59
N LYS A 156 22.11 15.55 2.45
CA LYS A 156 23.46 16.11 2.63
C LYS A 156 23.76 17.21 1.61
N LEU A 157 23.54 16.95 0.32
CA LEU A 157 23.81 17.93 -0.75
C LEU A 157 22.89 19.15 -0.67
N ARG A 158 21.63 19.00 -0.22
CA ARG A 158 20.74 20.14 0.03
C ARG A 158 21.19 21.01 1.21
N GLN A 159 21.77 20.40 2.25
CA GLN A 159 22.33 21.12 3.39
C GLN A 159 23.61 21.88 3.01
N ASP A 160 24.46 21.25 2.20
CA ASP A 160 25.74 21.83 1.77
C ASP A 160 25.55 22.92 0.68
N SER A 161 24.40 22.95 0.01
CA SER A 161 24.07 24.00 -0.97
C SER A 161 23.96 25.38 -0.30
N ARG A 162 24.65 26.38 -0.88
CA ARG A 162 24.67 27.78 -0.42
C ARG A 162 23.28 28.44 -0.31
N LEU A 163 22.26 27.84 -0.93
CA LEU A 163 20.86 28.27 -0.91
C LEU A 163 20.03 27.64 0.23
N GLY A 164 20.54 26.62 0.91
CA GLY A 164 19.86 25.86 1.97
C GLY A 164 19.22 26.72 3.07
N PRO A 165 19.89 27.78 3.59
CA PRO A 165 19.31 28.66 4.60
C PRO A 165 18.14 29.53 4.08
N LEU A 166 18.10 29.83 2.78
CA LEU A 166 17.07 30.68 2.16
C LEU A 166 15.86 29.87 1.68
N THR A 167 16.03 28.60 1.34
CA THR A 167 14.94 27.69 0.92
C THR A 167 14.14 27.13 2.10
N GLY A 168 14.71 27.11 3.32
CA GLY A 168 14.07 26.57 4.52
C GLY A 168 12.85 27.34 5.04
N ILE A 169 12.60 28.56 4.57
CA ILE A 169 11.57 29.44 5.15
C ILE A 169 10.20 29.33 4.45
N ARG A 170 10.05 28.69 3.26
CA ARG A 170 8.84 28.99 2.45
C ARG A 170 8.05 27.90 1.73
N ARG A 171 8.28 26.59 1.86
CA ARG A 171 7.27 25.56 1.50
C ARG A 171 7.68 24.17 2.00
N LYS A 172 6.74 23.42 2.56
CA LYS A 172 6.89 21.97 2.75
C LYS A 172 7.07 21.34 1.35
N PRO A 173 7.99 20.37 1.15
CA PRO A 173 8.21 19.75 -0.16
C PRO A 173 6.90 19.08 -0.60
N SER A 174 6.43 19.34 -1.83
CA SER A 174 5.31 18.63 -2.50
C SER A 174 5.80 17.29 -3.06
N TYR A 175 4.88 16.38 -3.39
CA TYR A 175 5.17 15.10 -4.03
C TYR A 175 6.02 15.25 -5.31
N TYR A 176 5.68 16.22 -6.17
CA TYR A 176 6.40 16.48 -7.42
C TYR A 176 7.58 17.46 -7.26
N THR A 177 8.17 17.57 -6.06
CA THR A 177 9.32 18.46 -5.86
C THR A 177 10.54 17.89 -6.55
N VAL A 178 10.99 18.56 -7.60
CA VAL A 178 12.19 18.19 -8.36
C VAL A 178 13.45 18.37 -7.50
N ASP A 179 14.24 17.30 -7.37
CA ASP A 179 15.54 17.34 -6.75
C ASP A 179 16.62 17.81 -7.72
N LYS A 180 17.07 19.06 -7.55
CA LYS A 180 18.08 19.67 -8.41
C LYS A 180 19.48 19.06 -8.25
N THR A 181 19.70 18.29 -7.18
CA THR A 181 20.99 17.65 -6.91
C THR A 181 21.08 16.25 -7.51
N PHE A 182 19.99 15.69 -8.03
CA PHE A 182 20.01 14.39 -8.68
C PHE A 182 20.32 14.51 -10.17
N LEU A 183 21.20 13.65 -10.65
CA LEU A 183 21.55 13.46 -12.05
C LEU A 183 21.02 12.09 -12.51
N ASP A 184 20.14 12.08 -13.51
CA ASP A 184 19.54 10.84 -14.04
C ASP A 184 20.62 9.94 -14.66
N VAL A 185 20.44 8.61 -14.58
CA VAL A 185 21.45 7.63 -15.00
C VAL A 185 21.85 7.82 -16.46
N GLY A 186 20.89 8.01 -17.37
CA GLY A 186 21.19 8.24 -18.79
C GLY A 186 21.92 9.56 -19.05
N GLU A 187 21.71 10.59 -18.21
CA GLU A 187 22.44 11.85 -18.29
C GLU A 187 23.87 11.74 -17.73
N ALA A 188 24.05 10.92 -16.70
CA ALA A 188 25.36 10.59 -16.16
C ALA A 188 26.20 9.78 -17.16
N GLU A 189 25.60 8.84 -17.90
CA GLU A 189 26.26 8.13 -19.00
C GLU A 189 26.63 9.09 -20.15
N ALA A 190 25.70 9.97 -20.56
CA ALA A 190 25.94 10.96 -21.61
C ALA A 190 27.05 11.98 -21.25
N SER A 191 27.24 12.25 -19.96
CA SER A 191 28.27 13.14 -19.44
C SER A 191 29.61 12.44 -19.20
N GLY A 192 29.70 11.12 -19.46
CA GLY A 192 30.91 10.32 -19.25
C GLY A 192 31.25 10.05 -17.78
N ILE A 193 30.29 10.26 -16.88
CA ILE A 193 30.42 9.95 -15.44
C ILE A 193 30.26 8.44 -15.21
N LEU A 194 29.23 7.86 -15.84
CA LEU A 194 28.97 6.43 -15.85
C LEU A 194 29.42 5.84 -17.20
N PRO A 195 29.81 4.57 -17.25
CA PRO A 195 30.07 3.88 -18.50
C PRO A 195 28.82 3.97 -19.40
N PRO A 196 28.96 4.04 -20.73
CA PRO A 196 27.82 3.99 -21.62
C PRO A 196 27.34 2.54 -21.78
N ALA A 197 26.02 2.36 -21.85
CA ALA A 197 25.45 1.04 -22.15
C ALA A 197 25.78 0.59 -23.57
N SER A 198 26.28 -0.64 -23.71
CA SER A 198 26.71 -1.23 -24.99
C SER A 198 25.55 -1.52 -25.96
N ASP A 199 24.39 -1.89 -25.42
CA ASP A 199 23.22 -2.37 -26.16
C ASP A 199 21.95 -1.64 -25.72
N ILE A 200 21.76 -0.40 -26.17
CA ILE A 200 20.51 0.35 -25.94
C ILE A 200 19.55 0.03 -27.10
N PRO A 201 18.33 -0.49 -26.84
CA PRO A 201 17.33 -0.65 -27.88
C PRO A 201 17.03 0.70 -28.57
N ASN A 202 16.83 0.69 -29.89
CA ASN A 202 16.60 1.94 -30.64
C ASN A 202 15.30 2.68 -30.27
N ASP A 203 14.37 1.99 -29.61
CA ASP A 203 13.03 2.49 -29.29
C ASP A 203 12.71 2.35 -27.79
N VAL A 204 13.60 2.84 -26.93
CA VAL A 204 13.37 2.85 -25.47
C VAL A 204 12.37 3.95 -25.11
N CYS A 205 11.43 3.64 -24.22
CA CYS A 205 10.47 4.62 -23.71
C CYS A 205 11.17 5.86 -23.14
N THR A 206 10.57 7.05 -23.28
CA THR A 206 11.14 8.30 -22.72
C THR A 206 11.05 8.34 -21.19
N SER A 207 9.97 7.81 -20.63
CA SER A 207 9.78 7.60 -19.20
C SER A 207 8.96 6.34 -18.98
N SER A 208 9.27 5.62 -17.90
CA SER A 208 8.55 4.40 -17.56
C SER A 208 8.42 4.19 -16.05
N LEU A 209 7.49 3.32 -15.69
CA LEU A 209 7.29 2.79 -14.35
C LEU A 209 7.18 1.26 -14.48
N THR A 210 8.09 0.53 -13.86
CA THR A 210 8.05 -0.92 -13.78
C THR A 210 7.60 -1.33 -12.38
N PHE A 211 6.49 -2.05 -12.29
CA PHE A 211 6.01 -2.62 -11.02
C PHE A 211 6.52 -4.05 -10.85
N LEU A 212 7.18 -4.33 -9.73
CA LEU A 212 7.64 -5.67 -9.37
C LEU A 212 6.56 -6.36 -8.54
N LEU A 213 6.07 -7.50 -9.02
CA LEU A 213 5.05 -8.28 -8.30
C LEU A 213 5.61 -9.02 -7.08
N GLU A 214 6.92 -9.11 -6.93
CA GLU A 214 7.58 -9.70 -5.76
C GLU A 214 7.02 -9.15 -4.44
N THR A 215 6.64 -10.07 -3.54
CA THR A 215 6.06 -9.76 -2.24
C THR A 215 6.67 -10.64 -1.15
N GLU A 216 6.94 -10.04 0.01
CA GLU A 216 7.49 -10.72 1.18
C GLU A 216 6.41 -11.26 2.13
N ASP A 217 5.23 -10.63 2.14
CA ASP A 217 4.13 -10.96 3.05
C ASP A 217 3.11 -11.94 2.46
N ALA A 218 3.40 -12.50 1.28
CA ALA A 218 2.49 -13.32 0.47
C ALA A 218 1.12 -12.67 0.20
N SER A 219 0.95 -11.35 0.32
CA SER A 219 -0.38 -10.74 0.23
C SER A 219 -0.77 -10.44 -1.22
N LEU A 220 -1.55 -11.34 -1.84
CA LEU A 220 -2.06 -11.13 -3.20
C LEU A 220 -2.94 -9.87 -3.29
N GLY A 221 -3.85 -9.66 -2.35
CA GLY A 221 -4.72 -8.47 -2.33
C GLY A 221 -3.93 -7.15 -2.26
N LYS A 222 -2.88 -7.07 -1.44
CA LYS A 222 -2.01 -5.87 -1.41
C LYS A 222 -1.23 -5.71 -2.71
N SER A 223 -0.75 -6.81 -3.28
CA SER A 223 -0.07 -6.82 -4.59
C SER A 223 -0.96 -6.21 -5.67
N LEU A 224 -2.24 -6.60 -5.72
CA LEU A 224 -3.22 -6.04 -6.68
C LEU A 224 -3.45 -4.56 -6.46
N LEU A 225 -3.68 -4.13 -5.21
CA LEU A 225 -3.89 -2.71 -4.90
C LEU A 225 -2.67 -1.87 -5.31
N MET A 226 -1.45 -2.33 -5.03
CA MET A 226 -0.22 -1.65 -5.41
C MET A 226 0.04 -1.67 -6.91
N LEU A 227 -0.26 -2.78 -7.59
CA LEU A 227 -0.19 -2.89 -9.04
C LEU A 227 -1.09 -1.85 -9.70
N TRP A 228 -2.36 -1.82 -9.30
CA TRP A 228 -3.34 -0.87 -9.84
C TRP A 228 -3.01 0.57 -9.49
N LEU A 229 -2.54 0.83 -8.28
CA LEU A 229 -2.10 2.16 -7.87
C LEU A 229 -0.91 2.65 -8.71
N SER A 230 0.08 1.77 -8.92
CA SER A 230 1.28 2.05 -9.72
C SER A 230 0.92 2.32 -11.17
N TYR A 231 -0.01 1.54 -11.73
CA TYR A 231 -0.53 1.77 -13.08
C TYR A 231 -1.28 3.10 -13.19
N GLY A 232 -2.20 3.37 -12.27
CA GLY A 232 -2.94 4.63 -12.25
C GLY A 232 -2.02 5.84 -12.14
N LEU A 233 -0.97 5.74 -11.30
CA LEU A 233 0.06 6.76 -11.19
C LEU A 233 0.85 6.92 -12.49
N ALA A 234 1.30 5.83 -13.11
CA ALA A 234 2.02 5.86 -14.39
C ALA A 234 1.19 6.54 -15.48
N LYS A 235 -0.09 6.18 -15.61
CA LYS A 235 -1.03 6.79 -16.57
C LYS A 235 -1.25 8.27 -16.29
N LYS A 236 -1.37 8.67 -15.02
CA LYS A 236 -1.49 10.08 -14.63
C LYS A 236 -0.23 10.89 -14.96
N GLU A 237 0.95 10.29 -14.83
CA GLU A 237 2.23 10.94 -15.12
C GLU A 237 2.66 10.83 -16.59
N GLY A 238 1.93 10.07 -17.42
CA GLY A 238 2.31 9.82 -18.81
C GLY A 238 3.54 8.92 -18.96
N ARG A 239 3.78 8.03 -17.99
CA ARG A 239 4.86 7.04 -18.02
C ARG A 239 4.37 5.75 -18.67
N SER A 240 5.24 5.10 -19.44
CA SER A 240 4.99 3.75 -19.95
C SER A 240 5.03 2.74 -18.80
N PHE A 241 4.07 1.81 -18.74
CA PHE A 241 3.93 0.89 -17.63
C PHE A 241 4.36 -0.54 -17.98
N PHE A 242 5.10 -1.16 -17.08
CA PHE A 242 5.57 -2.54 -17.22
C PHE A 242 5.40 -3.32 -15.91
N VAL A 243 5.28 -4.64 -16.03
CA VAL A 243 5.16 -5.56 -14.90
C VAL A 243 6.29 -6.57 -14.97
N ASP A 244 6.93 -6.83 -13.83
CA ASP A 244 7.88 -7.93 -13.66
C ASP A 244 7.32 -8.96 -12.68
N ASP A 245 7.15 -10.19 -13.15
CA ASP A 245 6.63 -11.34 -12.40
C ASP A 245 7.70 -12.39 -12.07
N THR A 246 8.98 -12.10 -12.34
CA THR A 246 10.09 -13.09 -12.28
C THR A 246 10.24 -13.76 -10.92
N ARG A 247 10.01 -13.01 -9.84
CA ARG A 247 10.03 -13.51 -8.45
C ARG A 247 8.68 -13.43 -7.76
N TRP A 248 7.59 -13.42 -8.52
CA TRP A 248 6.27 -13.40 -7.93
C TRP A 248 5.95 -14.77 -7.32
N PRO A 249 5.66 -14.88 -6.00
CA PRO A 249 5.49 -16.18 -5.36
C PRO A 249 4.23 -16.93 -5.82
N TYR A 250 3.35 -16.29 -6.58
CA TYR A 250 2.12 -16.85 -7.12
C TYR A 250 2.27 -17.42 -8.54
N GLY A 251 3.43 -17.27 -9.19
CA GLY A 251 3.65 -17.73 -10.57
C GLY A 251 3.75 -16.55 -11.55
N SER A 252 3.22 -16.71 -12.77
CA SER A 252 3.29 -15.67 -13.80
C SER A 252 2.01 -14.82 -13.84
N TYR A 253 2.15 -13.53 -14.16
CA TYR A 253 1.05 -12.61 -14.41
C TYR A 253 0.06 -13.17 -15.46
N ALA A 254 0.58 -13.77 -16.53
CA ALA A 254 -0.21 -14.33 -17.62
C ALA A 254 -1.07 -15.54 -17.21
N SER A 255 -0.77 -16.18 -16.08
CA SER A 255 -1.61 -17.26 -15.52
C SER A 255 -2.95 -16.75 -14.99
N PHE A 256 -3.04 -15.46 -14.65
CA PHE A 256 -4.21 -14.86 -14.02
C PHE A 256 -4.92 -13.86 -14.92
N PHE A 257 -4.14 -13.06 -15.66
CA PHE A 257 -4.63 -11.89 -16.36
C PHE A 257 -4.25 -11.89 -17.84
N MET A 258 -5.06 -11.18 -18.63
CA MET A 258 -4.72 -10.84 -20.00
C MET A 258 -3.49 -9.91 -20.04
N PRO A 259 -2.72 -9.90 -21.15
CA PRO A 259 -1.55 -9.03 -21.28
C PRO A 259 -1.90 -7.55 -21.04
N ILE A 260 -0.96 -6.83 -20.43
CA ILE A 260 -1.11 -5.38 -20.20
C ILE A 260 -1.21 -4.62 -21.53
N PRO A 261 -1.88 -3.45 -21.56
CA PRO A 261 -1.98 -2.63 -22.77
C PRO A 261 -0.62 -2.31 -23.39
N ASP A 262 -0.54 -2.27 -24.72
CA ASP A 262 0.70 -1.99 -25.45
C ASP A 262 1.20 -0.56 -25.18
N GLN A 263 2.50 -0.44 -24.88
CA GLN A 263 3.17 0.81 -24.56
C GLN A 263 3.77 1.49 -25.81
N HIS A 264 3.83 0.79 -26.95
CA HIS A 264 4.43 1.29 -28.21
C HIS A 264 5.91 1.72 -28.07
N CYS A 265 6.62 1.20 -27.07
CA CYS A 265 8.04 1.41 -26.83
C CYS A 265 8.63 0.24 -26.05
N SER A 266 9.95 0.13 -26.07
CA SER A 266 10.71 -0.93 -25.42
C SER A 266 11.06 -0.57 -23.98
N LEU A 267 11.07 -1.60 -23.13
CA LEU A 267 11.52 -1.51 -21.74
C LEU A 267 12.97 -0.99 -21.69
N PRO A 268 13.28 -0.01 -20.82
CA PRO A 268 14.65 0.48 -20.65
C PRO A 268 15.58 -0.60 -20.06
N PRO A 269 16.90 -0.47 -20.28
CA PRO A 269 17.88 -1.37 -19.68
C PRO A 269 17.75 -1.50 -18.14
N SER A 270 18.18 -2.63 -17.58
CA SER A 270 18.11 -2.88 -16.12
C SER A 270 18.79 -1.80 -15.28
N HIS A 271 19.94 -1.30 -15.70
CA HIS A 271 20.72 -0.32 -14.96
C HIS A 271 20.15 1.10 -15.00
N HIS A 272 19.23 1.40 -15.93
CA HIS A 272 18.51 2.69 -15.97
C HIS A 272 17.27 2.70 -15.06
N ARG A 273 16.81 1.53 -14.62
CA ARG A 273 15.59 1.36 -13.82
C ARG A 273 15.91 1.46 -12.33
N VAL A 274 15.54 2.59 -11.72
CA VAL A 274 15.92 2.93 -10.33
C VAL A 274 14.70 3.15 -9.43
N PRO A 275 14.78 2.83 -8.13
CA PRO A 275 13.63 2.97 -7.22
C PRO A 275 13.42 4.39 -6.69
N PHE A 276 14.47 5.22 -6.70
CA PHE A 276 14.49 6.56 -6.12
C PHE A 276 15.49 7.44 -6.87
N PRO A 277 15.24 8.76 -7.05
CA PRO A 277 14.10 9.54 -6.58
C PRO A 277 12.90 9.46 -7.53
N HIS A 278 11.72 9.91 -7.07
CA HIS A 278 10.47 9.88 -7.87
C HIS A 278 10.56 10.53 -9.26
N GLN A 279 11.47 11.49 -9.44
CA GLN A 279 11.67 12.16 -10.73
C GLN A 279 12.49 11.36 -11.75
N ALA A 280 13.08 10.23 -11.38
CA ALA A 280 13.89 9.43 -12.30
C ALA A 280 13.07 9.02 -13.53
N LYS A 281 13.70 8.95 -14.71
CA LYS A 281 13.00 8.65 -15.96
C LYS A 281 12.36 7.26 -15.96
N HIS A 282 13.04 6.29 -15.37
CA HIS A 282 12.58 4.91 -15.29
C HIS A 282 12.49 4.46 -13.84
N LEU A 283 11.27 4.49 -13.30
CA LEU A 283 11.01 4.16 -11.90
C LEU A 283 10.77 2.66 -11.73
N VAL A 284 11.27 2.10 -10.63
CA VAL A 284 10.94 0.77 -10.15
C VAL A 284 10.13 0.87 -8.86
N VAL A 285 8.94 0.28 -8.88
CA VAL A 285 8.06 0.24 -7.71
C VAL A 285 7.86 -1.20 -7.28
N SER A 286 8.09 -1.49 -6.01
CA SER A 286 7.82 -2.78 -5.38
C SER A 286 7.16 -2.56 -4.03
N THR A 287 6.80 -3.65 -3.36
CA THR A 287 6.27 -3.60 -1.99
C THR A 287 7.23 -2.95 -1.00
N VAL A 288 8.54 -3.10 -1.25
CA VAL A 288 9.62 -2.57 -0.41
C VAL A 288 9.91 -1.10 -0.72
N THR A 289 9.81 -0.66 -1.97
CA THR A 289 10.04 0.75 -2.34
C THR A 289 8.80 1.63 -2.23
N ALA A 290 7.62 1.01 -2.01
CA ALA A 290 6.35 1.68 -1.81
C ALA A 290 6.36 2.82 -0.77
N PRO A 291 7.11 2.78 0.35
CA PRO A 291 7.18 3.92 1.28
C PRO A 291 7.74 5.20 0.65
N TRP A 292 8.65 5.11 -0.33
CA TRP A 292 9.21 6.27 -1.03
C TRP A 292 8.28 6.77 -2.13
N THR A 293 7.59 5.89 -2.86
CA THR A 293 6.67 6.25 -3.94
C THR A 293 5.27 6.63 -3.43
N PHE A 294 4.73 5.91 -2.45
CA PHE A 294 3.38 6.04 -1.90
C PHE A 294 3.38 6.46 -0.42
N GLY A 295 4.41 7.19 0.00
CA GLY A 295 4.57 7.68 1.37
C GLY A 295 3.69 8.89 1.73
N ALA A 296 4.08 9.59 2.79
CA ALA A 296 3.31 10.73 3.31
C ALA A 296 3.16 11.89 2.31
N LEU A 297 4.15 12.08 1.42
CA LEU A 297 4.07 13.11 0.37
C LEU A 297 3.00 12.75 -0.67
N PHE A 298 2.92 11.48 -1.05
CA PHE A 298 1.90 10.95 -1.94
C PHE A 298 0.52 11.11 -1.33
N ASP A 299 0.32 10.66 -0.08
CA ASP A 299 -0.98 10.81 0.60
C ASP A 299 -1.42 12.28 0.62
N ARG A 300 -0.51 13.21 0.94
CA ARG A 300 -0.89 14.62 1.00
C ARG A 300 -1.23 15.22 -0.36
N GLU A 301 -0.65 14.71 -1.44
CA GLU A 301 -0.91 15.17 -2.82
C GLU A 301 -2.25 14.63 -3.34
N PHE A 302 -2.57 13.38 -3.02
CA PHE A 302 -3.72 12.67 -3.58
C PHE A 302 -4.91 12.55 -2.64
N SER A 303 -4.73 12.92 -1.37
CA SER A 303 -5.84 12.99 -0.43
C SER A 303 -6.56 14.33 -0.49
N ALA A 304 -7.88 14.29 -0.63
CA ALA A 304 -8.71 15.49 -0.55
C ALA A 304 -8.91 15.96 0.90
N THR A 305 -9.38 17.19 1.07
CA THR A 305 -9.86 17.69 2.36
C THR A 305 -11.34 17.32 2.55
N GLY A 306 -11.72 16.76 3.70
CA GLY A 306 -13.11 16.46 4.04
C GLY A 306 -13.47 14.98 3.93
N HIS A 307 -14.75 14.69 3.62
CA HIS A 307 -15.30 13.33 3.61
C HIS A 307 -14.75 12.45 2.48
N ASP A 308 -14.25 13.05 1.39
CA ASP A 308 -13.68 12.35 0.23
C ASP A 308 -12.16 12.19 0.32
N HIS A 309 -11.61 12.09 1.55
CA HIS A 309 -10.17 12.10 1.79
C HIS A 309 -9.39 11.12 0.92
N HIS A 310 -9.94 9.94 0.65
CA HIS A 310 -9.27 8.90 -0.14
C HIS A 310 -9.67 8.86 -1.63
N LYS A 311 -10.52 9.78 -2.12
CA LYS A 311 -11.04 9.71 -3.49
C LYS A 311 -9.95 9.82 -4.56
N GLY A 312 -8.97 10.72 -4.40
CA GLY A 312 -7.91 10.88 -5.40
C GLY A 312 -7.03 9.62 -5.53
N ILE A 313 -6.76 8.94 -4.41
CA ILE A 313 -6.06 7.65 -4.41
C ILE A 313 -6.96 6.55 -4.99
N TYR A 314 -8.23 6.52 -4.58
CA TYR A 314 -9.22 5.58 -5.12
C TYR A 314 -9.29 5.63 -6.64
N ASP A 315 -9.29 6.83 -7.23
CA ASP A 315 -9.38 7.01 -8.68
C ASP A 315 -8.18 6.43 -9.43
N LEU A 316 -6.97 6.57 -8.87
CA LEU A 316 -5.79 5.92 -9.44
C LEU A 316 -5.93 4.39 -9.40
N VAL A 317 -6.33 3.84 -8.26
CA VAL A 317 -6.50 2.39 -8.11
C VAL A 317 -7.62 1.88 -9.01
N ARG A 318 -8.71 2.63 -9.16
CA ARG A 318 -9.85 2.27 -10.02
C ARG A 318 -9.44 2.20 -11.49
N ILE A 319 -8.68 3.16 -11.97
CA ILE A 319 -8.11 3.15 -13.33
C ILE A 319 -7.26 1.88 -13.55
N GLY A 320 -6.39 1.54 -12.60
CA GLY A 320 -5.58 0.33 -12.69
C GLY A 320 -6.41 -0.96 -12.66
N TYR A 321 -7.47 -1.00 -11.86
CA TYR A 321 -8.41 -2.12 -11.86
C TYR A 321 -9.09 -2.27 -13.23
N GLU A 322 -9.64 -1.19 -13.79
CA GLU A 322 -10.38 -1.23 -15.05
C GLU A 322 -9.52 -1.65 -16.24
N ASP A 323 -8.24 -1.23 -16.27
CA ASP A 323 -7.35 -1.50 -17.40
C ASP A 323 -6.54 -2.80 -17.26
N LEU A 324 -6.34 -3.31 -16.02
CA LEU A 324 -5.48 -4.47 -15.77
C LEU A 324 -6.20 -5.71 -15.23
N PHE A 325 -7.41 -5.58 -14.68
CA PHE A 325 -8.15 -6.72 -14.12
C PHE A 325 -9.03 -7.37 -15.18
N HIS A 326 -8.38 -7.96 -16.18
CA HIS A 326 -9.02 -8.81 -17.18
C HIS A 326 -8.55 -10.24 -16.95
N LEU A 327 -9.44 -11.11 -16.46
CA LEU A 327 -9.11 -12.51 -16.20
C LEU A 327 -8.84 -13.25 -17.52
N THR A 328 -8.14 -14.38 -17.45
CA THR A 328 -7.98 -15.27 -18.61
C THR A 328 -9.35 -15.69 -19.16
N ASP A 329 -9.44 -15.92 -20.48
CA ASP A 329 -10.71 -16.27 -21.16
C ASP A 329 -11.50 -17.38 -20.45
N SER A 330 -10.79 -18.38 -19.90
CA SER A 330 -11.41 -19.52 -19.20
C SER A 330 -12.05 -19.16 -17.86
N ASP A 331 -11.43 -18.23 -17.13
CA ASP A 331 -11.90 -17.78 -15.82
C ASP A 331 -12.94 -16.68 -15.95
N ASP A 332 -12.75 -15.77 -16.90
CA ASP A 332 -13.72 -14.73 -17.22
C ASP A 332 -15.07 -15.36 -17.64
N ALA A 333 -15.04 -16.36 -18.53
CA ALA A 333 -16.25 -17.10 -18.93
C ALA A 333 -16.95 -17.77 -17.73
N TYR A 334 -16.19 -18.32 -16.78
CA TYR A 334 -16.73 -18.92 -15.56
C TYR A 334 -17.40 -17.86 -14.67
N VAL A 335 -16.70 -16.76 -14.39
CA VAL A 335 -17.21 -15.66 -13.56
C VAL A 335 -18.49 -15.10 -14.17
N ASN A 336 -18.48 -14.79 -15.47
CA ASN A 336 -19.64 -14.25 -16.18
C ASN A 336 -20.84 -15.19 -16.16
N THR A 337 -20.62 -16.49 -16.33
CA THR A 337 -21.70 -17.49 -16.25
C THR A 337 -22.28 -17.54 -14.83
N ARG A 338 -21.43 -17.55 -13.81
CA ARG A 338 -21.83 -17.61 -12.40
C ARG A 338 -22.61 -16.37 -11.98
N THR A 339 -22.09 -15.17 -12.27
CA THR A 339 -22.72 -13.90 -11.89
C THR A 339 -24.02 -13.65 -12.62
N THR A 340 -24.10 -14.01 -13.91
CA THR A 340 -25.36 -13.93 -14.68
C THR A 340 -26.42 -14.87 -14.11
N SER A 341 -26.05 -16.11 -13.76
CA SER A 341 -26.97 -17.06 -13.13
C SER A 341 -27.50 -16.55 -11.79
N LEU A 342 -26.62 -15.99 -10.95
CA LEU A 342 -27.00 -15.44 -9.65
C LEU A 342 -27.86 -14.19 -9.79
N GLY A 343 -27.57 -13.33 -10.77
CA GLY A 343 -28.38 -12.16 -11.09
C GLY A 343 -29.78 -12.53 -11.59
N HIS A 344 -29.90 -13.57 -12.44
CA HIS A 344 -31.20 -14.08 -12.86
C HIS A 344 -32.01 -14.67 -11.69
N ASP A 345 -31.38 -15.41 -10.80
CA ASP A 345 -32.03 -15.97 -9.61
C ASP A 345 -32.50 -14.86 -8.65
N ALA A 346 -31.65 -13.84 -8.41
CA ALA A 346 -32.03 -12.67 -7.63
C ALA A 346 -33.21 -11.93 -8.27
N ALA A 347 -33.15 -11.66 -9.57
CA ALA A 347 -34.20 -10.95 -10.30
C ALA A 347 -35.53 -11.72 -10.32
N ALA A 348 -35.51 -13.04 -10.46
CA ALA A 348 -36.70 -13.89 -10.41
C ALA A 348 -37.44 -13.78 -9.06
N HIS A 349 -36.69 -13.52 -7.99
CA HIS A 349 -37.22 -13.31 -6.66
C HIS A 349 -37.40 -11.83 -6.30
N GLY A 350 -37.14 -10.89 -7.21
CA GLY A 350 -37.19 -9.45 -6.91
C GLY A 350 -36.16 -8.99 -5.86
N GLY A 351 -35.08 -9.74 -5.73
CA GLY A 351 -33.99 -9.52 -4.78
C GLY A 351 -32.73 -8.96 -5.41
N SER A 352 -31.69 -8.86 -4.59
CA SER A 352 -30.34 -8.39 -4.97
C SER A 352 -29.29 -9.40 -4.53
N VAL A 353 -28.14 -9.40 -5.22
CA VAL A 353 -27.02 -10.27 -4.86
C VAL A 353 -26.14 -9.52 -3.86
N VAL A 354 -25.95 -10.08 -2.66
CA VAL A 354 -25.04 -9.52 -1.65
C VAL A 354 -23.86 -10.44 -1.46
N GLY A 355 -22.67 -9.86 -1.53
CA GLY A 355 -21.42 -10.52 -1.24
C GLY A 355 -21.00 -10.36 0.22
N MET A 356 -20.34 -11.37 0.75
CA MET A 356 -19.76 -11.35 2.08
C MET A 356 -18.35 -11.93 2.02
N HIS A 357 -17.35 -11.17 2.47
CA HIS A 357 -15.97 -11.59 2.50
C HIS A 357 -15.47 -11.62 3.94
N ILE A 358 -15.18 -12.82 4.44
CA ILE A 358 -14.68 -13.04 5.81
C ILE A 358 -13.20 -13.41 5.72
N ARG A 359 -12.35 -12.62 6.38
CA ARG A 359 -10.92 -12.90 6.51
C ARG A 359 -10.65 -13.51 7.89
N ARG A 360 -9.98 -14.66 7.91
CA ARG A 360 -9.44 -15.33 9.10
C ARG A 360 -7.90 -15.33 9.03
N GLY A 361 -7.22 -16.35 9.50
CA GLY A 361 -5.79 -16.56 9.28
C GLY A 361 -4.86 -15.65 10.09
N ASP A 362 -3.86 -15.08 9.43
CA ASP A 362 -2.86 -14.19 10.01
C ASP A 362 -3.34 -12.75 10.26
N LEU A 363 -4.44 -12.32 9.63
CA LEU A 363 -4.94 -10.95 9.76
C LEU A 363 -6.04 -10.84 10.80
N HIS A 364 -5.92 -9.80 11.64
CA HIS A 364 -6.89 -9.47 12.67
C HIS A 364 -7.54 -8.09 12.42
N PRO A 365 -8.74 -7.86 12.96
CA PRO A 365 -9.45 -6.58 12.86
C PRO A 365 -8.64 -5.42 13.45
N LEU A 366 -8.87 -4.22 12.93
CA LEU A 366 -8.23 -3.00 13.42
C LEU A 366 -8.93 -2.45 14.67
N GLU A 367 -10.20 -2.80 14.90
CA GLU A 367 -10.91 -2.49 16.14
C GLU A 367 -10.17 -3.10 17.34
N TYR A 368 -9.77 -2.26 18.30
CA TYR A 368 -8.94 -2.66 19.44
C TYR A 368 -9.50 -3.87 20.20
N GLN A 369 -10.83 -3.93 20.39
CA GLN A 369 -11.52 -5.02 21.09
C GLN A 369 -11.25 -6.39 20.45
N TYR A 370 -11.10 -6.44 19.13
CA TYR A 370 -10.91 -7.67 18.37
C TYR A 370 -9.51 -7.78 17.78
N SER A 371 -8.59 -6.87 18.09
CA SER A 371 -7.21 -6.87 17.55
C SER A 371 -6.41 -8.15 17.82
N ARG A 372 -6.84 -8.98 18.79
CA ARG A 372 -6.23 -10.28 19.14
C ARG A 372 -7.16 -11.47 18.91
N ASP A 373 -8.28 -11.24 18.26
CA ASP A 373 -9.29 -12.27 17.97
C ASP A 373 -9.87 -11.97 16.57
N TYR A 374 -10.98 -12.59 16.22
CA TYR A 374 -11.69 -12.27 15.01
C TYR A 374 -13.03 -11.57 15.29
N LEU A 375 -13.55 -10.88 14.27
CA LEU A 375 -14.89 -10.33 14.35
C LEU A 375 -15.93 -11.47 14.45
N PRO A 376 -16.92 -11.33 15.36
CA PRO A 376 -18.02 -12.28 15.49
C PRO A 376 -18.81 -12.44 14.19
N HIS A 377 -19.27 -13.64 13.89
CA HIS A 377 -20.07 -13.91 12.69
C HIS A 377 -21.39 -13.13 12.68
N SER A 378 -21.95 -12.82 13.86
CA SER A 378 -23.15 -11.99 14.00
C SER A 378 -22.99 -10.61 13.38
N ARG A 379 -21.81 -9.98 13.46
CA ARG A 379 -21.59 -8.65 12.84
C ARG A 379 -21.71 -8.70 11.32
N TYR A 380 -21.14 -9.72 10.70
CA TYR A 380 -21.26 -9.93 9.26
C TYR A 380 -22.70 -10.23 8.87
N GLY A 381 -23.37 -11.13 9.60
CA GLY A 381 -24.76 -11.48 9.32
C GLY A 381 -25.72 -10.31 9.48
N ASP A 382 -25.60 -9.53 10.56
CA ASP A 382 -26.43 -8.35 10.81
C ASP A 382 -26.22 -7.26 9.76
N ALA A 383 -24.97 -7.03 9.34
CA ALA A 383 -24.66 -6.12 8.25
C ALA A 383 -25.23 -6.60 6.92
N ALA A 384 -25.12 -7.90 6.59
CA ALA A 384 -25.67 -8.47 5.36
C ALA A 384 -27.20 -8.35 5.31
N LYS A 385 -27.88 -8.68 6.43
CA LYS A 385 -29.34 -8.51 6.56
C LYS A 385 -29.77 -7.05 6.40
N THR A 386 -28.99 -6.12 6.91
CA THR A 386 -29.25 -4.68 6.80
C THR A 386 -29.08 -4.21 5.36
N LEU A 387 -27.97 -4.58 4.73
CA LEU A 387 -27.69 -4.23 3.34
C LEU A 387 -28.72 -4.80 2.37
N LEU A 388 -29.11 -6.07 2.53
CA LEU A 388 -30.17 -6.69 1.74
C LEU A 388 -31.49 -5.91 1.86
N ARG A 389 -31.82 -5.40 3.06
CA ARG A 389 -33.06 -4.63 3.29
C ARG A 389 -33.02 -3.28 2.58
N GLU A 390 -31.86 -2.63 2.57
CA GLU A 390 -31.64 -1.34 1.91
C GLU A 390 -31.65 -1.45 0.37
N LEU A 391 -31.27 -2.60 -0.17
CA LEU A 391 -31.28 -2.87 -1.61
C LEU A 391 -32.67 -3.22 -2.15
N LEU A 392 -33.65 -3.49 -1.28
CA LEU A 392 -35.04 -3.71 -1.72
C LEU A 392 -35.60 -2.44 -2.37
N PRO A 393 -36.31 -2.55 -3.50
CA PRO A 393 -36.89 -1.40 -4.18
C PRO A 393 -37.86 -0.65 -3.24
N PRO A 394 -37.81 0.70 -3.19
CA PRO A 394 -38.71 1.49 -2.37
C PRO A 394 -40.16 1.28 -2.83
N ARG A 395 -41.07 1.08 -1.86
CA ARG A 395 -42.51 0.97 -2.12
C ARG A 395 -42.96 2.18 -2.94
N GLY A 396 -43.70 1.95 -4.02
CA GLY A 396 -44.41 3.00 -4.73
C GLY A 396 -45.22 3.84 -3.73
N HIS A 397 -44.98 5.14 -3.72
CA HIS A 397 -45.60 6.12 -2.84
C HIS A 397 -47.09 6.32 -3.23
N ASP A 398 -47.93 5.30 -3.05
CA ASP A 398 -49.39 5.40 -3.25
C ASP A 398 -50.18 4.52 -2.28
N SER A 399 -49.65 4.29 -1.07
CA SER A 399 -50.45 3.70 0.02
C SER A 399 -49.97 4.20 1.37
N VAL A 400 -50.38 5.43 1.71
CA VAL A 400 -50.54 5.85 3.11
C VAL A 400 -51.71 5.03 3.67
N VAL A 401 -51.43 3.80 4.09
CA VAL A 401 -52.30 3.06 5.01
C VAL A 401 -51.39 2.46 6.09
N PRO A 402 -51.34 3.06 7.29
CA PRO A 402 -50.74 2.41 8.43
C PRO A 402 -51.67 1.26 8.83
N ASN A 403 -51.13 0.04 8.99
CA ASN A 403 -51.81 -1.20 9.44
C ASN A 403 -52.13 -2.28 8.38
N LYS A 404 -51.32 -2.45 7.33
CA LYS A 404 -51.23 -3.78 6.68
C LYS A 404 -50.09 -4.59 7.31
N PRO A 405 -50.32 -5.85 7.73
CA PRO A 405 -49.23 -6.74 8.16
C PRO A 405 -48.22 -6.83 7.03
N GLU A 406 -46.93 -6.91 7.35
CA GLU A 406 -45.87 -7.02 6.35
C GLU A 406 -46.27 -8.06 5.29
N ASP A 407 -46.37 -7.63 4.03
CA ASP A 407 -46.73 -8.54 2.94
C ASP A 407 -45.67 -9.64 2.92
N PHE A 408 -46.09 -10.85 3.31
CA PHE A 408 -45.25 -12.04 3.40
C PHE A 408 -44.46 -12.28 2.11
N SER A 409 -45.01 -11.88 0.96
CA SER A 409 -44.35 -11.90 -0.34
C SER A 409 -43.06 -11.08 -0.40
N SER A 410 -43.00 -9.90 0.24
CA SER A 410 -41.79 -9.06 0.29
C SER A 410 -40.73 -9.62 1.25
N LEU A 411 -41.16 -10.37 2.27
CA LEU A 411 -40.26 -11.10 3.16
C LEU A 411 -39.70 -12.35 2.47
N LEU A 412 -40.49 -13.03 1.62
CA LEU A 412 -40.04 -14.17 0.85
C LEU A 412 -39.04 -13.78 -0.26
N SER A 413 -39.28 -12.68 -0.98
CA SER A 413 -38.30 -12.13 -1.94
C SER A 413 -36.98 -11.76 -1.26
N PHE A 414 -37.08 -11.22 -0.05
CA PHE A 414 -35.93 -10.92 0.79
C PHE A 414 -35.18 -12.21 1.16
N ILE A 415 -35.85 -13.23 1.70
CA ILE A 415 -35.22 -14.50 2.13
C ILE A 415 -34.55 -15.27 0.97
N ASN A 416 -35.13 -15.19 -0.24
CA ASN A 416 -34.61 -15.90 -1.41
C ASN A 416 -33.49 -15.13 -2.15
N SER A 417 -33.08 -13.96 -1.66
CA SER A 417 -31.98 -13.21 -2.26
C SER A 417 -30.63 -13.96 -2.09
N PRO A 418 -29.84 -14.16 -3.16
CA PRO A 418 -28.56 -14.84 -3.06
C PRO A 418 -27.56 -14.11 -2.16
N LEU A 419 -27.08 -14.80 -1.13
CA LEU A 419 -25.98 -14.34 -0.27
C LEU A 419 -24.72 -15.14 -0.58
N LEU A 420 -23.71 -14.47 -1.14
CA LEU A 420 -22.44 -15.09 -1.51
C LEU A 420 -21.41 -14.93 -0.41
N LEU A 421 -20.60 -15.96 -0.19
CA LEU A 421 -19.55 -16.00 0.81
C LEU A 421 -18.22 -16.38 0.16
N ALA A 422 -17.21 -15.55 0.39
CA ALA A 422 -15.80 -15.90 0.20
C ALA A 422 -15.05 -15.84 1.53
N SER A 423 -14.15 -16.79 1.74
CA SER A 423 -13.33 -16.89 2.95
C SER A 423 -12.07 -17.68 2.67
N ASP A 424 -10.98 -17.28 3.31
CA ASP A 424 -9.72 -18.00 3.33
C ASP A 424 -9.75 -19.23 4.26
N ASP A 425 -10.74 -19.32 5.14
CA ASP A 425 -11.07 -20.52 5.91
C ASP A 425 -12.17 -21.34 5.19
N PRO A 426 -11.85 -22.53 4.63
CA PRO A 426 -12.80 -23.34 3.86
C PRO A 426 -13.97 -23.89 4.69
N ASP A 427 -13.81 -24.04 6.01
CA ASP A 427 -14.83 -24.66 6.87
C ASP A 427 -15.88 -23.67 7.36
N ILE A 428 -15.64 -22.37 7.20
CA ILE A 428 -16.48 -21.31 7.78
C ILE A 428 -17.94 -21.38 7.32
N ILE A 429 -18.19 -21.80 6.07
CA ILE A 429 -19.52 -21.90 5.49
C ILE A 429 -20.37 -22.98 6.18
N SER A 430 -19.72 -24.01 6.72
CA SER A 430 -20.38 -25.08 7.46
C SER A 430 -20.52 -24.78 8.95
N SER A 431 -20.02 -23.62 9.42
CA SER A 431 -20.04 -23.30 10.83
C SER A 431 -21.47 -23.03 11.34
N PRO A 432 -21.84 -23.61 12.50
CA PRO A 432 -23.17 -23.40 13.07
C PRO A 432 -23.37 -21.96 13.54
N GLU A 433 -22.30 -21.28 13.95
CA GLU A 433 -22.37 -19.88 14.37
C GLU A 433 -22.71 -18.96 13.20
N LEU A 434 -22.07 -19.14 12.03
CA LEU A 434 -22.40 -18.36 10.84
C LEU A 434 -23.82 -18.69 10.35
N SER A 435 -24.19 -19.97 10.32
CA SER A 435 -25.55 -20.40 9.94
C SER A 435 -26.61 -19.75 10.83
N SER A 436 -26.35 -19.67 12.14
CA SER A 436 -27.23 -18.98 13.10
C SER A 436 -27.28 -17.47 12.87
N ALA A 437 -26.12 -16.83 12.65
CA ALA A 437 -26.03 -15.40 12.39
C ALA A 437 -26.76 -14.96 11.10
N LEU A 438 -26.74 -15.82 10.09
CA LEU A 438 -27.34 -15.58 8.79
C LEU A 438 -28.83 -15.93 8.73
N SER A 439 -29.36 -16.74 9.64
CA SER A 439 -30.78 -17.12 9.65
C SER A 439 -31.71 -15.89 9.48
N PRO A 440 -32.69 -15.93 8.55
CA PRO A 440 -33.18 -17.09 7.78
C PRO A 440 -32.44 -17.38 6.45
N PHE A 441 -31.36 -16.66 6.15
CA PHE A 441 -30.63 -16.77 4.89
C PHE A 441 -29.71 -17.98 4.83
N THR A 442 -29.47 -18.49 3.62
CA THR A 442 -28.46 -19.50 3.34
C THR A 442 -27.33 -18.88 2.51
N ALA A 443 -26.11 -18.93 3.01
CA ALA A 443 -24.93 -18.51 2.24
C ALA A 443 -24.55 -19.57 1.21
N GLN A 444 -24.13 -19.10 0.03
CA GLN A 444 -23.55 -19.90 -1.04
C GLN A 444 -22.08 -19.50 -1.22
N LYS A 445 -21.23 -20.42 -1.67
CA LYS A 445 -19.84 -20.05 -2.01
C LYS A 445 -19.83 -19.10 -3.20
N ALA A 446 -18.92 -18.11 -3.19
CA ALA A 446 -18.72 -17.20 -4.31
C ALA A 446 -18.32 -17.98 -5.56
N GLN A 447 -17.30 -18.83 -5.46
CA GLN A 447 -16.92 -19.79 -6.50
C GLN A 447 -16.74 -21.21 -5.96
N GLU A 448 -16.88 -22.19 -6.85
CA GLU A 448 -16.77 -23.62 -6.54
C GLU A 448 -15.71 -24.33 -7.40
N ARG A 449 -15.07 -23.60 -8.32
CA ARG A 449 -14.12 -24.10 -9.33
C ARG A 449 -12.80 -24.55 -8.72
N ILE A 450 -12.28 -23.82 -7.73
CA ILE A 450 -11.02 -24.12 -7.06
C ILE A 450 -11.24 -24.04 -5.55
N GLN A 451 -11.20 -25.18 -4.86
CA GLN A 451 -11.47 -25.23 -3.42
C GLN A 451 -10.19 -25.48 -2.63
N LEU A 452 -10.02 -24.76 -1.52
CA LEU A 452 -8.93 -25.00 -0.60
C LEU A 452 -9.14 -26.33 0.12
N ALA A 453 -8.07 -27.11 0.24
CA ALA A 453 -8.14 -28.40 0.89
C ALA A 453 -8.26 -28.25 2.42
N THR A 454 -9.24 -28.92 3.01
CA THR A 454 -9.38 -29.09 4.46
C THR A 454 -8.53 -30.26 4.93
N LYS A 455 -8.15 -30.32 6.20
CA LYS A 455 -7.43 -31.50 6.73
C LYS A 455 -8.27 -32.75 6.57
N ALA A 456 -9.58 -32.66 6.84
CA ALA A 456 -10.51 -33.77 6.68
C ALA A 456 -10.48 -34.35 5.25
N THR A 457 -10.44 -33.51 4.22
CA THR A 457 -10.32 -33.96 2.84
C THR A 457 -8.94 -34.58 2.57
N LEU A 458 -7.86 -33.96 3.06
CA LEU A 458 -6.51 -34.48 2.88
C LEU A 458 -6.33 -35.85 3.57
N ASP A 459 -6.79 -36.00 4.81
CA ASP A 459 -6.72 -37.24 5.59
C ASP A 459 -7.45 -38.42 4.93
N LEU A 460 -8.51 -38.15 4.17
CA LEU A 460 -9.22 -39.16 3.38
C LEU A 460 -8.44 -39.61 2.15
N THR A 461 -7.60 -38.73 1.60
CA THR A 461 -6.83 -38.97 0.37
C THR A 461 -5.40 -39.44 0.62
N THR A 462 -4.84 -39.15 1.80
CA THR A 462 -3.47 -39.53 2.15
C THR A 462 -3.38 -41.04 2.37
N PRO A 463 -2.41 -41.73 1.72
CA PRO A 463 -2.21 -43.15 1.94
C PRO A 463 -1.89 -43.42 3.41
N LYS A 464 -2.69 -44.28 4.06
CA LYS A 464 -2.47 -44.72 5.44
C LYS A 464 -1.21 -45.59 5.49
N GLN A 465 -0.03 -44.97 5.63
CA GLN A 465 1.19 -45.70 5.97
C GLN A 465 1.03 -46.30 7.38
N SER A 466 1.45 -47.55 7.55
CA SER A 466 1.48 -48.16 8.88
C SER A 466 2.44 -47.36 9.77
N LEU A 467 1.91 -46.77 10.85
CA LEU A 467 2.66 -46.01 11.86
C LEU A 467 3.80 -46.80 12.53
N ARG A 468 3.83 -48.12 12.31
CA ARG A 468 4.73 -49.07 12.92
C ARG A 468 5.24 -50.05 11.88
N GLU A 469 6.56 -50.18 11.77
CA GLU A 469 7.16 -51.28 11.02
C GLU A 469 6.91 -52.61 11.76
N PRO A 470 6.59 -53.70 11.05
CA PRO A 470 6.35 -54.98 11.69
C PRO A 470 7.59 -55.44 12.47
N GLY A 471 7.48 -55.50 13.80
CA GLY A 471 8.56 -55.90 14.72
C GLY A 471 9.30 -54.75 15.41
N SER A 472 9.02 -53.48 15.11
CA SER A 472 9.66 -52.35 15.79
C SER A 472 8.88 -51.88 17.04
N ALA A 473 9.59 -51.42 18.07
CA ALA A 473 8.98 -50.76 19.24
C ALA A 473 8.70 -49.27 18.99
N TYR A 474 9.21 -48.72 17.89
CA TYR A 474 9.19 -47.30 17.59
C TYR A 474 8.03 -46.96 16.65
N MET A 475 7.24 -45.94 17.01
CA MET A 475 6.29 -45.32 16.09
C MET A 475 7.04 -44.31 15.24
N LYS A 476 6.89 -44.41 13.92
CA LYS A 476 7.41 -43.37 13.01
C LYS A 476 6.57 -42.11 13.23
N HIS A 477 7.22 -40.97 13.51
CA HIS A 477 6.54 -39.68 13.45
C HIS A 477 6.14 -39.46 11.99
N ILE A 478 4.84 -39.45 11.72
CA ILE A 478 4.29 -39.07 10.42
C ILE A 478 3.74 -37.68 10.62
N ASP A 479 4.20 -36.74 9.82
CA ASP A 479 3.69 -35.39 9.88
C ASP A 479 2.20 -35.39 9.55
N GLU A 480 1.41 -34.73 10.40
CA GLU A 480 -0.02 -34.61 10.17
C GLU A 480 -0.28 -33.73 8.95
N ASN A 481 -1.27 -34.10 8.15
CA ASN A 481 -1.72 -33.23 7.07
C ASN A 481 -2.15 -31.88 7.65
N SER A 482 -1.68 -30.81 7.03
CA SER A 482 -2.04 -29.44 7.37
C SER A 482 -2.90 -28.86 6.24
N GLY A 483 -4.20 -28.68 6.52
CA GLY A 483 -5.12 -27.97 5.62
C GLY A 483 -5.12 -26.46 5.89
N TRP A 484 -5.95 -25.72 5.15
CA TRP A 484 -6.14 -24.27 5.32
C TRP A 484 -7.11 -23.91 6.46
N GLU A 485 -7.18 -24.76 7.48
CA GLU A 485 -8.11 -24.61 8.60
C GLU A 485 -7.75 -23.38 9.43
N GLY A 486 -8.75 -22.53 9.70
CA GLY A 486 -8.54 -21.28 10.42
C GLY A 486 -8.01 -20.13 9.57
N GLY A 487 -7.80 -20.32 8.26
CA GLY A 487 -7.53 -19.27 7.29
C GLY A 487 -6.14 -19.28 6.65
N PHE A 488 -5.83 -18.23 5.91
CA PHE A 488 -4.56 -18.08 5.20
C PHE A 488 -3.44 -17.67 6.15
N TYR A 489 -2.29 -18.34 6.07
CA TYR A 489 -1.06 -17.99 6.77
C TYR A 489 0.11 -17.94 5.79
N PRO A 490 0.90 -16.84 5.74
CA PRO A 490 2.04 -16.73 4.83
C PRO A 490 3.06 -17.87 4.99
N ALA A 491 3.30 -18.31 6.23
CA ALA A 491 4.23 -19.41 6.51
C ALA A 491 3.79 -20.74 5.85
N LEU A 492 2.49 -21.05 5.87
CA LEU A 492 1.93 -22.23 5.22
C LEU A 492 1.97 -22.10 3.68
N PHE A 493 1.75 -20.89 3.16
CA PHE A 493 1.90 -20.61 1.74
C PHE A 493 3.34 -20.84 1.27
N TYR A 494 4.33 -20.26 1.96
CA TYR A 494 5.73 -20.42 1.60
C TYR A 494 6.28 -21.83 1.89
N SER A 495 5.67 -22.60 2.79
CA SER A 495 6.05 -24.01 2.98
C SER A 495 5.70 -24.89 1.77
N ILE A 496 4.75 -24.47 0.91
CA ILE A 496 4.47 -25.16 -0.36
C ILE A 496 5.68 -25.06 -1.27
N GLY A 497 6.41 -26.15 -1.45
CA GLY A 497 7.64 -26.19 -2.25
C GLY A 497 8.93 -25.92 -1.48
N SER A 498 8.85 -25.71 -0.16
CA SER A 498 10.04 -25.72 0.69
C SER A 498 10.50 -27.17 0.85
N LEU A 499 11.59 -27.52 0.15
CA LEU A 499 12.27 -28.80 0.36
C LEU A 499 13.07 -28.70 1.66
N ASP A 500 12.62 -29.34 2.73
CA ASP A 500 13.30 -29.66 4.02
C ASP A 500 14.74 -29.14 4.21
N LYS A 501 14.94 -27.83 4.12
CA LYS A 501 16.17 -27.15 4.51
C LYS A 501 15.82 -26.15 5.60
N SER A 502 15.15 -26.62 6.64
CA SER A 502 15.12 -25.94 7.94
C SER A 502 16.45 -26.13 8.66
N GLY A 503 17.54 -25.70 8.03
CA GLY A 503 18.87 -25.61 8.61
C GLY A 503 19.41 -24.18 8.43
N PRO A 504 20.38 -23.74 9.25
CA PRO A 504 20.94 -22.38 9.19
C PRO A 504 21.63 -22.03 7.85
N ASP A 505 21.78 -23.00 6.94
CA ASP A 505 22.44 -22.87 5.64
C ASP A 505 21.45 -22.87 4.44
N ALA A 506 20.17 -22.54 4.66
CA ALA A 506 19.20 -22.45 3.57
C ALA A 506 19.50 -21.22 2.68
N GLU A 507 20.11 -21.48 1.52
CA GLU A 507 20.27 -20.50 0.44
C GLU A 507 18.91 -19.87 0.08
N PRO A 508 18.78 -18.52 0.10
CA PRO A 508 17.53 -17.82 -0.16
C PRO A 508 17.04 -17.93 -1.62
N ASP A 509 17.87 -18.45 -2.53
CA ASP A 509 17.58 -18.62 -3.96
C ASP A 509 17.28 -20.11 -4.32
N SER A 510 16.68 -20.87 -3.40
CA SER A 510 16.27 -22.24 -3.71
C SER A 510 15.17 -22.24 -4.79
N VAL A 511 15.47 -22.82 -5.96
CA VAL A 511 14.52 -22.97 -7.07
C VAL A 511 13.27 -23.69 -6.57
N ILE A 512 12.13 -23.00 -6.59
CA ILE A 512 10.83 -23.57 -6.21
C ILE A 512 10.46 -24.63 -7.26
N PRO A 513 10.14 -25.88 -6.86
CA PRO A 513 9.68 -26.89 -7.80
C PRO A 513 8.45 -26.41 -8.59
N GLU A 514 8.41 -26.69 -9.89
CA GLU A 514 7.34 -26.23 -10.79
C GLU A 514 5.95 -26.65 -10.28
N GLN A 515 5.81 -27.86 -9.76
CA GLN A 515 4.56 -28.37 -9.18
C GLN A 515 4.13 -27.55 -7.96
N ALA A 516 5.09 -27.13 -7.12
CA ALA A 516 4.79 -26.31 -5.95
C ALA A 516 4.37 -24.89 -6.36
N LEU A 517 5.04 -24.30 -7.37
CA LEU A 517 4.65 -23.02 -7.91
C LEU A 517 3.22 -23.07 -8.50
N ARG A 518 2.88 -24.16 -9.21
CA ARG A 518 1.52 -24.38 -9.72
C ARG A 518 0.46 -24.50 -8.62
N MET A 519 0.81 -25.09 -7.47
CA MET A 519 -0.09 -25.13 -6.31
C MET A 519 -0.31 -23.73 -5.71
N ARG A 520 0.75 -22.91 -5.64
CA ARG A 520 0.65 -21.51 -5.21
C ARG A 520 -0.18 -20.68 -6.20
N GLU A 521 -0.04 -20.93 -7.50
CA GLU A 521 -0.84 -20.32 -8.54
C GLU A 521 -2.34 -20.62 -8.37
N LEU A 522 -2.70 -21.89 -8.14
CA LEU A 522 -4.10 -22.28 -7.88
C LEU A 522 -4.70 -21.58 -6.67
N LEU A 523 -3.92 -21.39 -5.60
CA LEU A 523 -4.35 -20.65 -4.42
C LEU A 523 -4.67 -19.18 -4.77
N GLY A 524 -3.76 -18.52 -5.49
CA GLY A 524 -3.98 -17.15 -5.96
C GLY A 524 -5.20 -17.06 -6.87
N ARG A 525 -5.39 -18.04 -7.76
CA ARG A 525 -6.47 -18.06 -8.75
C ARG A 525 -7.83 -18.26 -8.07
N ALA A 526 -7.90 -19.12 -7.04
CA ALA A 526 -9.10 -19.29 -6.21
C ALA A 526 -9.51 -17.95 -5.57
N TYR A 527 -8.54 -17.24 -4.97
CA TYR A 527 -8.77 -15.93 -4.35
C TYR A 527 -9.25 -14.88 -5.36
N LEU A 528 -8.67 -14.83 -6.57
CA LEU A 528 -9.12 -13.91 -7.61
C LEU A 528 -10.55 -14.20 -8.08
N LEU A 529 -10.90 -15.48 -8.26
CA LEU A 529 -12.25 -15.89 -8.65
C LEU A 529 -13.28 -15.52 -7.59
N ASP A 530 -12.96 -15.71 -6.30
CA ASP A 530 -13.79 -15.25 -5.19
C ASP A 530 -14.05 -13.75 -5.27
N LEU A 531 -12.99 -12.94 -5.42
CA LEU A 531 -13.11 -11.49 -5.53
C LEU A 531 -13.86 -11.05 -6.79
N ALA A 532 -13.62 -11.68 -7.93
CA ALA A 532 -14.27 -11.34 -9.19
C ALA A 532 -15.78 -11.60 -9.15
N VAL A 533 -16.21 -12.71 -8.54
CA VAL A 533 -17.65 -12.98 -8.35
C VAL A 533 -18.24 -12.01 -7.33
N LEU A 534 -17.60 -11.81 -6.18
CA LEU A 534 -18.12 -10.88 -5.16
C LEU A 534 -18.17 -9.43 -5.65
N GLY A 535 -17.20 -9.00 -6.47
CA GLY A 535 -17.12 -7.65 -7.03
C GLY A 535 -18.27 -7.30 -7.97
N GLN A 536 -18.97 -8.29 -8.53
CA GLN A 536 -20.15 -8.12 -9.37
C GLN A 536 -21.47 -8.08 -8.57
N SER A 537 -21.40 -8.14 -7.24
CA SER A 537 -22.58 -8.06 -6.36
C SER A 537 -23.18 -6.64 -6.31
N ASP A 538 -24.43 -6.54 -5.87
CA ASP A 538 -25.10 -5.25 -5.64
C ASP A 538 -24.50 -4.49 -4.46
N GLY A 539 -23.99 -5.23 -3.47
CA GLY A 539 -23.19 -4.72 -2.36
C GLY A 539 -22.37 -5.82 -1.69
N VAL A 540 -21.42 -5.43 -0.85
CA VAL A 540 -20.48 -6.33 -0.17
C VAL A 540 -20.34 -5.96 1.30
N VAL A 541 -20.33 -6.98 2.16
CA VAL A 541 -20.00 -6.88 3.58
C VAL A 541 -18.62 -7.49 3.84
N CYS A 542 -17.71 -6.72 4.42
CA CYS A 542 -16.36 -7.20 4.71
C CYS A 542 -15.67 -6.39 5.81
N ALA A 543 -14.47 -6.81 6.23
CA ALA A 543 -13.64 -6.08 7.19
C ALA A 543 -12.46 -5.40 6.49
N VAL A 544 -12.32 -4.07 6.64
CA VAL A 544 -11.32 -3.25 5.93
C VAL A 544 -9.87 -3.63 6.24
N SER A 545 -9.62 -4.27 7.38
CA SER A 545 -8.31 -4.84 7.73
C SER A 545 -7.75 -5.76 6.64
N SER A 546 -8.64 -6.47 5.92
CA SER A 546 -8.27 -7.29 4.78
C SER A 546 -8.08 -6.46 3.52
N ALA A 547 -6.96 -6.66 2.82
CA ALA A 547 -6.76 -6.13 1.47
C ALA A 547 -7.85 -6.60 0.50
N GLY A 548 -8.42 -7.79 0.68
CA GLY A 548 -9.55 -8.28 -0.13
C GLY A 548 -10.80 -7.41 0.01
N CYS A 549 -11.09 -6.93 1.22
CA CYS A 549 -12.20 -5.99 1.43
C CYS A 549 -11.96 -4.66 0.73
N ARG A 550 -10.73 -4.14 0.79
CA ARG A 550 -10.35 -2.90 0.08
C ARG A 550 -10.43 -3.08 -1.44
N VAL A 551 -9.98 -4.22 -1.97
CA VAL A 551 -10.12 -4.60 -3.39
C VAL A 551 -11.59 -4.62 -3.80
N LEU A 552 -12.48 -5.25 -3.02
CA LEU A 552 -13.92 -5.27 -3.31
C LEU A 552 -14.52 -3.86 -3.34
N GLY A 553 -14.06 -2.96 -2.48
CA GLY A 553 -14.45 -1.55 -2.52
C GLY A 553 -14.05 -0.85 -3.83
N VAL A 554 -12.89 -1.20 -4.41
CA VAL A 554 -12.48 -0.71 -5.73
C VAL A 554 -13.35 -1.34 -6.83
N MET A 555 -13.56 -2.65 -6.80
CA MET A 555 -14.35 -3.39 -7.80
C MET A 555 -15.79 -2.90 -7.90
N LEU A 556 -16.43 -2.61 -6.75
CA LEU A 556 -17.81 -2.10 -6.69
C LEU A 556 -17.99 -0.69 -7.27
N GLY A 557 -16.94 0.13 -7.27
CA GLY A 557 -17.02 1.53 -7.71
C GLY A 557 -17.34 2.53 -6.58
N TRP A 558 -16.86 3.77 -6.75
CA TRP A 558 -16.90 4.79 -5.70
C TRP A 558 -18.33 5.13 -5.25
N GLU A 559 -19.27 5.18 -6.19
CA GLU A 559 -20.67 5.49 -5.90
C GLU A 559 -21.28 4.48 -4.94
N LYS A 560 -21.02 3.19 -5.15
CA LYS A 560 -21.46 2.12 -4.25
C LYS A 560 -20.80 2.23 -2.87
N VAL A 561 -19.53 2.64 -2.81
CA VAL A 561 -18.82 2.87 -1.54
C VAL A 561 -19.46 4.02 -0.76
N VAL A 562 -19.72 5.17 -1.40
CA VAL A 562 -20.28 6.35 -0.75
C VAL A 562 -21.71 6.14 -0.29
N VAL A 563 -22.52 5.42 -1.06
CA VAL A 563 -23.93 5.10 -0.72
C VAL A 563 -24.03 3.99 0.35
N GLY A 564 -22.91 3.41 0.79
CA GLY A 564 -22.89 2.41 1.86
C GLY A 564 -23.16 0.98 1.39
N ARG A 565 -23.03 0.69 0.09
CA ARG A 565 -23.14 -0.68 -0.44
C ARG A 565 -21.85 -1.49 -0.26
N TRP A 566 -20.74 -0.84 0.07
CA TRP A 566 -19.55 -1.47 0.63
C TRP A 566 -19.57 -1.25 2.14
N VAL A 567 -19.84 -2.30 2.92
CA VAL A 567 -20.07 -2.23 4.36
C VAL A 567 -18.87 -2.77 5.12
N ASN A 568 -18.14 -1.87 5.78
CA ASN A 568 -17.05 -2.22 6.69
C ASN A 568 -17.57 -2.58 8.09
N VAL A 569 -17.42 -3.84 8.50
CA VAL A 569 -17.87 -4.34 9.82
C VAL A 569 -16.82 -4.28 10.94
N ASP A 570 -15.61 -3.81 10.62
CA ASP A 570 -14.50 -3.63 11.55
C ASP A 570 -14.69 -2.35 12.38
N ASP A 571 -13.87 -1.32 12.18
CA ASP A 571 -13.87 -0.08 12.95
C ASP A 571 -14.74 1.04 12.34
N ARG A 572 -15.60 0.69 11.37
CA ARG A 572 -16.53 1.62 10.68
C ARG A 572 -15.88 2.76 9.91
N ARG A 573 -14.56 2.74 9.70
CA ARG A 573 -13.92 3.71 8.80
C ARG A 573 -14.42 3.52 7.36
N GLY A 574 -14.45 4.61 6.59
CA GLY A 574 -14.68 4.56 5.15
C GLY A 574 -13.55 3.86 4.41
N TRP A 575 -13.72 3.67 3.09
CA TRP A 575 -12.68 3.05 2.28
C TRP A 575 -11.37 3.85 2.37
N GLY A 576 -10.26 3.13 2.55
CA GLY A 576 -8.91 3.69 2.59
C GLY A 576 -7.93 2.73 1.93
N TRP A 577 -6.83 3.29 1.42
CA TRP A 577 -5.86 2.50 0.68
C TRP A 577 -4.95 1.66 1.59
N ARG A 578 -4.69 2.11 2.83
CA ARG A 578 -3.81 1.44 3.81
C ARG A 578 -4.52 0.51 4.76
#